data_AF-X1U7Z9-F1
#
_entry.id   AF-X1U7Z9-F1
#
_cell.length_a   1.000
_cell.length_b   1.000
_cell.length_c   1.000
_cell.angle_alpha   90.00
_cell.angle_beta   90.00
_cell.angle_gamma   90.00
#
_symmetry.space_group_name_H-M   'P 1'
#
loop_
_entity.id
_entity.type
_entity.pdbx_description
1 polymer ?
#
loop_
_entity_poly.entity_id
_entity_poly.type
_entity_poly.pdbx_seq_one_letter_code
_entity_poly.pdbx_strand_id
1 'polypeptide(L)'
;MAEEKSIGTDANSGHEPQLHKFFRVAIKTQASDLHLKVGQPPKLRVQGLLKDTTGEVMTKERIEQMVFEILTPSQKETLINRGTLDFAYEIEDQERFRMNVFRQRGLTSLAARRVNAEILTFDELSLPPHTC
;
A
#
# COMPACT_ATOMS: atom_id res chain seq x y z
N MET A 1 -25.45 -16.91 1.73
CA MET A 1 -24.04 -17.00 2.11
C MET A 1 -23.32 -15.99 1.24
N ALA A 2 -22.85 -14.90 1.82
CA ALA A 2 -22.37 -13.74 1.07
C ALA A 2 -20.93 -14.00 0.58
N GLU A 3 -20.73 -13.68 -0.69
CA GLU A 3 -19.56 -13.95 -1.51
C GLU A 3 -18.53 -12.83 -1.30
N GLU A 4 -17.49 -13.07 -0.48
CA GLU A 4 -16.32 -12.18 -0.42
C GLU A 4 -15.36 -12.57 -1.54
N LYS A 5 -15.70 -12.14 -2.75
CA LYS A 5 -14.84 -12.27 -3.93
C LYS A 5 -13.70 -11.26 -3.79
N SER A 6 -12.52 -11.75 -3.43
CA SER A 6 -11.24 -11.04 -3.58
C SER A 6 -11.00 -10.77 -5.07
N ILE A 7 -11.50 -9.63 -5.54
CA ILE A 7 -11.29 -9.13 -6.91
C ILE A 7 -10.12 -8.14 -6.84
N GLY A 8 -8.99 -8.54 -7.40
CA GLY A 8 -7.81 -7.70 -7.48
C GLY A 8 -6.81 -8.11 -8.56
N THR A 9 -7.26 -8.79 -9.62
CA THR A 9 -6.39 -9.17 -10.74
C THR A 9 -7.08 -8.96 -12.08
N ASP A 10 -7.45 -7.72 -12.38
CA ASP A 10 -7.87 -7.32 -13.72
C ASP A 10 -7.00 -6.17 -14.22
N ALA A 11 -5.71 -6.45 -14.45
CA ALA A 11 -4.83 -5.57 -15.22
C ALA A 11 -4.43 -6.28 -16.52
N ASN A 12 -5.30 -6.16 -17.52
CA ASN A 12 -5.00 -6.56 -18.89
C ASN A 12 -3.97 -5.57 -19.50
N SER A 13 -2.97 -6.11 -20.19
CA SER A 13 -1.97 -5.46 -21.08
C SER A 13 -0.60 -5.09 -20.47
N GLY A 14 0.31 -6.07 -20.33
CA GLY A 14 1.77 -5.94 -20.58
C GLY A 14 2.61 -4.81 -19.95
N HIS A 15 2.06 -3.96 -19.08
CA HIS A 15 2.73 -2.83 -18.46
C HIS A 15 2.67 -3.02 -16.94
N GLU A 16 3.82 -3.30 -16.33
CA GLU A 16 3.91 -3.44 -14.87
C GLU A 16 3.60 -2.09 -14.22
N PRO A 17 2.58 -2.00 -13.33
CA PRO A 17 2.25 -0.77 -12.65
C PRO A 17 3.47 -0.20 -11.95
N GLN A 18 3.69 1.10 -12.08
CA GLN A 18 4.92 1.70 -11.53
C GLN A 18 4.97 1.61 -10.00
N LEU A 19 3.80 1.45 -9.38
CA LEU A 19 3.68 1.20 -7.96
C LEU A 19 4.27 -0.15 -7.51
N HIS A 20 4.25 -1.17 -8.36
CA HIS A 20 4.84 -2.48 -8.06
C HIS A 20 6.34 -2.38 -7.78
N LYS A 21 7.06 -1.48 -8.47
CA LYS A 21 8.48 -1.22 -8.20
C LYS A 21 8.72 -0.76 -6.76
N PHE A 22 7.86 0.12 -6.24
CA PHE A 22 7.96 0.58 -4.85
C PHE A 22 7.62 -0.53 -3.86
N PHE A 23 6.64 -1.38 -4.16
CA PHE A 23 6.34 -2.55 -3.33
C PHE A 23 7.48 -3.54 -3.29
N ARG A 24 8.10 -3.87 -4.43
CA ARG A 24 9.28 -4.75 -4.48
C ARG A 24 10.43 -4.18 -3.65
N VAL A 25 10.67 -2.86 -3.69
CA VAL A 25 11.67 -2.22 -2.83
C VAL A 25 11.29 -2.30 -1.35
N ALA A 26 10.02 -2.06 -1.01
CA ALA A 26 9.53 -2.19 0.36
C ALA A 26 9.69 -3.63 0.90
N ILE A 27 9.42 -4.65 0.08
CA ILE A 27 9.62 -6.07 0.44
C ILE A 27 11.11 -6.36 0.65
N LYS A 28 11.97 -5.97 -0.31
CA LYS A 28 13.43 -6.17 -0.22
C LYS A 28 14.05 -5.49 1.00
N THR A 29 13.54 -4.34 1.40
CA THR A 29 14.01 -3.57 2.57
C THR A 29 13.34 -3.99 3.88
N GLN A 30 12.43 -4.97 3.83
CA GLN A 30 11.60 -5.39 4.97
C GLN A 30 10.89 -4.20 5.65
N ALA A 31 10.41 -3.26 4.84
CA ALA A 31 9.64 -2.12 5.31
C ALA A 31 8.23 -2.54 5.72
N SER A 32 7.77 -2.04 6.86
CA SER A 32 6.41 -2.26 7.39
C SER A 32 5.39 -1.33 6.72
N ASP A 33 5.78 -0.09 6.44
CA ASP A 33 4.91 0.92 5.82
C ASP A 33 5.66 1.68 4.72
N LEU A 34 4.99 1.95 3.61
CA LEU A 34 5.40 2.81 2.52
C LEU A 34 4.49 4.04 2.52
N HIS A 35 5.07 5.24 2.53
CA HIS A 35 4.35 6.50 2.44
C HIS A 35 4.80 7.26 1.19
N LEU A 36 3.83 7.60 0.34
CA LEU A 36 4.02 8.44 -0.83
C LEU A 36 3.24 9.74 -0.63
N LYS A 37 3.97 10.85 -0.69
CA LYS A 37 3.43 12.19 -0.51
C LYS A 37 3.98 13.13 -1.58
N VAL A 38 3.11 13.99 -2.11
CA VAL A 38 3.51 15.03 -3.08
C VAL A 38 4.56 15.96 -2.47
N GLY A 39 5.62 16.24 -3.22
CA GLY A 39 6.70 17.14 -2.83
C GLY A 39 7.71 16.53 -1.86
N GLN A 40 7.63 15.23 -1.60
CA GLN A 40 8.62 14.49 -0.80
C GLN A 40 9.07 13.23 -1.53
N PRO A 41 10.29 12.73 -1.25
CA PRO A 41 10.69 11.42 -1.71
C PRO A 41 9.84 10.32 -1.03
N PRO A 42 9.69 9.14 -1.66
CA PRO A 42 9.07 7.98 -1.05
C PRO A 42 9.71 7.61 0.28
N LYS A 43 8.89 7.46 1.33
CA LYS A 43 9.37 7.13 2.67
C LYS A 43 9.00 5.71 3.03
N LEU A 44 9.98 4.96 3.53
CA LEU A 44 9.81 3.59 3.98
C LEU A 44 10.01 3.55 5.49
N ARG A 45 9.11 2.89 6.21
CA ARG A 45 9.29 2.59 7.63
C ARG A 45 9.91 1.21 7.75
N VAL A 46 11.16 1.13 8.18
CA VAL A 46 11.88 -0.14 8.40
C VAL A 46 12.19 -0.25 9.89
N GLN A 47 11.72 -1.31 10.54
CA GLN A 47 11.96 -1.59 11.97
C GLN A 47 11.64 -0.38 12.88
N GLY A 48 10.53 0.32 12.60
CA GLY A 48 10.09 1.48 13.36
C GLY A 48 10.74 2.82 12.98
N LEU A 49 11.80 2.83 12.17
CA LEU A 49 12.47 4.05 11.70
C LEU A 49 11.99 4.46 10.31
N LEU A 50 11.71 5.75 10.13
CA LEU A 50 11.34 6.31 8.83
C LEU A 50 12.62 6.63 8.05
N LYS A 51 12.83 5.93 6.94
CA LYS A 51 13.95 6.16 6.01
C LYS A 51 13.42 6.78 4.73
N ASP A 52 14.04 7.86 4.32
CA ASP A 52 13.79 8.45 3.02
C ASP A 52 14.50 7.58 1.96
N THR A 53 13.78 7.22 0.91
CA THR A 53 14.39 6.54 -0.23
C THR A 53 15.19 7.57 -1.02
N THR A 54 16.33 7.19 -1.63
CA THR A 54 17.11 8.03 -2.56
C THR A 54 16.38 8.29 -3.89
N GLY A 55 15.05 8.25 -3.87
CA GLY A 55 14.20 8.43 -5.03
C GLY A 55 13.96 9.90 -5.32
N GLU A 56 13.53 10.15 -6.56
CA GLU A 56 13.12 11.47 -7.02
C GLU A 56 11.91 11.99 -6.22
N VAL A 57 11.74 13.31 -6.17
CA VAL A 57 10.60 13.93 -5.50
C VAL A 57 9.32 13.55 -6.25
N MET A 58 8.32 13.05 -5.52
CA MET A 58 7.06 12.66 -6.13
C MET A 58 6.23 13.90 -6.50
N THR A 59 5.93 14.05 -7.79
CA THR A 59 4.99 15.08 -8.27
C THR A 59 3.54 14.64 -8.08
N LYS A 60 2.62 15.61 -8.13
CA LYS A 60 1.19 15.35 -7.95
C LYS A 60 0.66 14.43 -9.06
N GLU A 61 1.01 14.77 -10.29
CA GLU A 61 0.59 14.05 -11.50
C GLU A 61 1.08 12.61 -11.46
N ARG A 62 2.30 12.40 -10.95
CA ARG A 62 2.91 11.09 -10.83
C ARG A 62 2.18 10.19 -9.84
N ILE A 63 1.86 10.72 -8.65
CA ILE A 63 1.10 9.97 -7.65
C ILE A 63 -0.31 9.69 -8.14
N GLU A 64 -0.97 10.66 -8.76
CA GLU A 64 -2.31 10.48 -9.33
C GLU A 64 -2.31 9.40 -10.41
N GLN A 65 -1.35 9.40 -11.33
CA GLN A 65 -1.19 8.33 -12.34
C GLN A 65 -1.03 6.95 -11.69
N MET A 66 -0.13 6.80 -10.71
CA MET A 66 0.11 5.52 -10.03
C MET A 66 -1.14 5.03 -9.29
N VAL A 67 -1.88 5.93 -8.64
CA VAL A 67 -3.12 5.60 -7.94
C VAL A 67 -4.22 5.23 -8.94
N PHE A 68 -4.41 6.00 -10.01
CA PHE A 68 -5.43 5.70 -11.00
C PHE A 68 -5.16 4.44 -11.82
N GLU A 69 -3.90 3.98 -11.88
CA GLU A 69 -3.51 2.73 -12.52
C GLU A 69 -3.98 1.50 -11.72
N ILE A 70 -3.96 1.57 -10.38
CA ILE A 70 -4.34 0.45 -9.51
C ILE A 70 -5.84 0.42 -9.14
N LEU A 71 -6.53 1.56 -9.21
CA LEU A 71 -7.92 1.67 -8.78
C LEU A 71 -8.90 1.20 -9.86
N THR A 72 -9.95 0.50 -9.44
CA THR A 72 -11.09 0.19 -10.30
C THR A 72 -11.95 1.44 -10.54
N PRO A 73 -12.75 1.51 -11.62
CA PRO A 73 -13.60 2.67 -11.90
C PRO A 73 -14.51 3.09 -10.72
N SER A 74 -15.11 2.11 -10.03
CA SER A 74 -15.96 2.37 -8.85
C SER A 74 -15.16 2.93 -7.65
N GLN A 75 -13.93 2.45 -7.46
CA GLN A 75 -13.03 2.97 -6.45
C GLN A 75 -12.57 4.41 -6.77
N LYS A 76 -12.36 4.74 -8.05
CA LYS A 76 -12.04 6.11 -8.49
C LYS A 76 -13.15 7.08 -8.16
N GLU A 77 -14.40 6.72 -8.44
CA GLU A 77 -15.57 7.52 -8.05
C GLU A 77 -15.64 7.71 -6.54
N THR A 78 -15.38 6.65 -5.77
CA THR A 78 -15.35 6.71 -4.32
C THR A 78 -14.27 7.67 -3.82
N LEU A 79 -13.08 7.64 -4.40
CA LEU A 79 -11.99 8.55 -4.08
C LEU A 79 -12.35 10.01 -4.41
N ILE A 80 -13.02 10.27 -5.54
CA ILE A 80 -13.44 11.61 -5.94
C ILE A 80 -14.53 12.15 -4.99
N ASN A 81 -15.50 11.31 -4.63
CA ASN A 81 -16.65 11.71 -3.80
C ASN A 81 -16.31 11.82 -2.31
N ARG A 82 -15.56 10.86 -1.76
CA ARG A 82 -15.22 10.80 -0.33
C ARG A 82 -13.86 11.42 0.00
N GLY A 83 -12.96 11.54 -0.97
CA GLY A 83 -11.60 12.02 -0.77
C GLY A 83 -10.66 11.03 -0.09
N THR A 84 -11.15 9.84 0.29
CA THR A 84 -10.39 8.78 0.96
C THR A 84 -10.87 7.40 0.51
N LEU A 85 -9.95 6.45 0.40
CA LEU A 85 -10.22 5.07 0.03
C LEU A 85 -9.23 4.15 0.73
N ASP A 86 -9.73 3.09 1.37
CA ASP A 86 -8.93 2.02 1.97
C ASP A 86 -9.28 0.71 1.26
N PHE A 87 -8.27 -0.02 0.79
CA PHE A 87 -8.45 -1.30 0.13
C PHE A 87 -7.23 -2.19 0.33
N ALA A 88 -7.42 -3.51 0.20
CA ALA A 88 -6.33 -4.46 0.18
C ALA A 88 -5.93 -4.76 -1.27
N TYR A 89 -4.63 -4.92 -1.49
CA TYR A 89 -4.04 -5.26 -2.77
C TYR A 89 -3.00 -6.37 -2.57
N GLU A 90 -3.05 -7.39 -3.39
CA GLU A 90 -2.14 -8.53 -3.32
C GLU A 90 -1.17 -8.45 -4.51
N ILE A 91 0.12 -8.67 -4.23
CA ILE A 91 1.14 -8.79 -5.27
C ILE A 91 1.53 -10.27 -5.40
N GLU A 92 1.96 -10.69 -6.60
CA GLU A 92 2.14 -12.08 -7.09
C GLU A 92 2.85 -13.09 -6.16
N ASP A 93 3.46 -12.67 -5.05
CA ASP A 93 4.22 -13.46 -4.07
C ASP A 93 3.56 -13.51 -2.67
N GLN A 94 2.23 -13.64 -2.58
CA GLN A 94 1.46 -13.78 -1.31
C GLN A 94 1.57 -12.62 -0.31
N GLU A 95 2.23 -11.52 -0.67
CA GLU A 95 2.37 -10.35 0.18
C GLU A 95 1.18 -9.41 -0.03
N ARG A 96 0.33 -9.33 0.99
CA ARG A 96 -0.84 -8.45 1.00
C ARG A 96 -0.45 -7.07 1.48
N PHE A 97 -0.85 -6.05 0.74
CA PHE A 97 -0.71 -4.65 1.14
C PHE A 97 -2.09 -4.07 1.45
N ARG A 98 -2.22 -3.42 2.59
CA ARG A 98 -3.35 -2.56 2.87
C ARG A 98 -3.00 -1.14 2.45
N MET A 99 -3.67 -0.66 1.41
CA MET A 99 -3.47 0.66 0.86
C MET A 99 -4.54 1.62 1.35
N ASN A 100 -4.10 2.82 1.70
CA ASN A 100 -4.93 3.94 2.04
C ASN A 100 -4.56 5.12 1.15
N VAL A 101 -5.46 5.47 0.25
CA VAL A 101 -5.36 6.66 -0.60
C VAL A 101 -6.21 7.74 0.03
N PHE A 102 -5.64 8.91 0.24
CA PHE A 102 -6.36 10.04 0.81
C PHE A 102 -5.92 11.36 0.18
N ARG A 103 -6.82 12.34 0.21
CA ARG A 103 -6.56 13.68 -0.30
C ARG A 103 -6.30 14.63 0.86
N GLN A 104 -5.07 15.14 0.96
CA GLN A 104 -4.67 16.11 1.97
C GLN A 104 -4.41 17.46 1.29
N ARG A 105 -5.17 18.50 1.68
CA ARG A 105 -5.02 19.87 1.12
C ARG A 105 -5.11 19.91 -0.42
N GLY A 106 -6.00 19.09 -0.99
CA GLY A 106 -6.18 18.98 -2.44
C GLY A 106 -5.15 18.10 -3.16
N LEU A 107 -4.13 17.58 -2.45
CA LEU A 107 -3.09 16.71 -2.98
C LEU A 107 -3.37 15.25 -2.62
N THR A 108 -3.22 14.35 -3.59
CA THR A 108 -3.37 12.92 -3.39
C THR A 108 -2.13 12.35 -2.69
N SER A 109 -2.34 11.57 -1.64
CA SER A 109 -1.29 10.86 -0.91
C SER A 109 -1.68 9.41 -0.74
N LEU A 110 -0.68 8.54 -0.63
CA LEU A 110 -0.86 7.10 -0.47
C LEU A 110 -0.04 6.62 0.73
N ALA A 111 -0.64 5.85 1.61
CA ALA A 111 0.04 5.04 2.60
C ALA A 111 -0.27 3.57 2.33
N ALA A 112 0.75 2.74 2.17
CA ALA A 112 0.62 1.30 1.99
C ALA A 112 1.31 0.59 3.15
N ARG A 113 0.58 -0.28 3.85
CA ARG A 113 1.12 -1.11 4.92
C ARG A 113 1.24 -2.54 4.43
N ARG A 114 2.39 -3.17 4.67
CA ARG A 114 2.57 -4.60 4.45
C ARG A 114 1.84 -5.39 5.53
N VAL A 115 1.04 -6.36 5.10
CA VAL A 115 0.34 -7.31 5.97
C VAL A 115 0.99 -8.66 5.73
N ASN A 116 1.76 -9.12 6.71
CA ASN A 116 2.37 -10.45 6.65
C ASN A 116 1.27 -11.51 6.58
N ALA A 117 1.41 -12.46 5.66
CA ALA A 117 0.48 -13.59 5.53
C ALA A 117 0.64 -14.60 6.68
N GLU A 118 1.82 -14.64 7.31
CA GLU A 118 2.13 -15.56 8.39
C GLU A 118 1.62 -15.00 9.73
N ILE A 119 0.64 -15.71 10.31
CA ILE A 119 0.14 -15.43 11.65
C ILE A 119 1.17 -15.99 12.65
N LEU A 120 1.88 -15.10 13.32
CA LEU A 120 2.85 -15.47 14.36
C LEU A 120 2.15 -16.22 15.49
N THR A 121 2.83 -17.25 15.99
CA THR A 121 2.37 -18.02 17.14
C THR A 121 2.54 -17.21 18.44
N PHE A 122 1.85 -17.64 19.50
CA PHE A 122 1.93 -16.96 20.81
C PHE A 122 3.35 -16.92 21.38
N ASP A 123 4.17 -17.94 21.09
CA ASP A 123 5.56 -18.05 21.53
C ASP A 123 6.44 -16.98 20.85
N GLU A 124 6.28 -16.79 19.54
CA GLU A 124 7.00 -15.79 18.75
C GLU A 124 6.62 -14.36 19.10
N LEU A 125 5.38 -14.15 19.56
CA LEU A 125 4.90 -12.85 20.03
C LEU A 125 5.42 -12.49 21.43
N SER A 126 6.19 -13.36 22.08
CA SER A 126 6.70 -13.17 23.45
C SER A 126 5.60 -12.80 24.43
N LEU A 127 4.37 -13.29 24.20
CA LEU A 127 3.23 -13.01 25.06
C LEU A 127 3.27 -13.96 26.26
N PRO A 128 2.91 -13.48 27.46
CA PRO A 128 2.83 -14.36 28.61
C PRO A 128 1.78 -15.46 28.34
N PRO A 129 2.11 -16.75 28.55
CA PRO A 129 1.25 -17.88 28.20
C PRO A 129 -0.05 -17.93 29.03
N HIS A 130 -0.14 -17.13 30.09
CA HIS A 130 -1.26 -17.11 31.02
C HIS A 130 -1.50 -15.65 31.48
N THR A 131 -2.51 -15.00 30.93
CA THR A 131 -3.21 -13.93 31.66
C THR A 131 -4.58 -14.48 32.00
N CYS A 132 -4.95 -14.34 33.27
CA CYS A 132 -5.96 -15.08 34.02
C CYS A 132 -7.34 -15.23 33.37
#